data_AF-A0A936LT62-F1
#
_entry.id   AF-A0A936LT62-F1
#
_cell.length_a   1.000
_cell.length_b   1.000
_cell.length_c   1.000
_cell.angle_alpha   90.00
_cell.angle_beta   90.00
_cell.angle_gamma   90.00
#
_symmetry.space_group_name_H-M   'P 1'
#
loop_
_entity.id
_entity.type
_entity.pdbx_description
1 polymer ?
#
loop_
_entity_poly.entity_id
_entity_poly.type
_entity_poly.pdbx_seq_one_letter_code
_entity_poly.pdbx_strand_id
1 'polypeptide(L)'
;MAKHDDNATGRATWAGLLTWIVPGLGHYVLGHRGLAIVFFVAISLPYWIGMALGGVLDSASLRTNPWLTAAAMGAGGYTTPCILISSAIDARLLREAGLNRMPDSMSPNPAEREASRRFLAVRAQYMAFHPGADVAQIYLAASGLMNVLAILDAIARALTGGLPTFRRELHASESLGGATS
;
A
#
# COMPACT_ATOMS: atom_id res chain seq x y z
N MET A 1 -5.63 -35.52 -18.62
CA MET A 1 -5.25 -34.21 -19.19
C MET A 1 -6.22 -33.18 -18.60
N ALA A 2 -5.84 -32.58 -17.47
CA ALA A 2 -6.71 -31.70 -16.70
C ALA A 2 -6.97 -30.42 -17.51
N LYS A 3 -8.23 -30.12 -17.79
CA LYS A 3 -8.67 -28.83 -18.31
C LYS A 3 -8.26 -27.80 -17.26
N HIS A 4 -7.20 -27.05 -17.56
CA HIS A 4 -6.81 -25.91 -16.72
C HIS A 4 -8.00 -24.96 -16.73
N ASP A 5 -8.57 -24.70 -15.55
CA ASP A 5 -9.73 -23.81 -15.44
C ASP A 5 -9.23 -22.37 -15.63
N ASP A 6 -9.07 -21.94 -16.88
CA ASP A 6 -8.66 -20.57 -17.25
C ASP A 6 -9.53 -19.51 -16.55
N ASN A 7 -10.79 -19.87 -16.27
CA ASN A 7 -11.75 -19.07 -15.52
C ASN A 7 -11.36 -18.89 -14.04
N ALA A 8 -10.78 -19.90 -13.39
CA ALA A 8 -10.36 -19.82 -12.00
C ALA A 8 -9.14 -18.90 -11.85
N THR A 9 -8.16 -19.04 -12.75
CA THR A 9 -6.99 -18.16 -12.81
C THR A 9 -7.40 -16.72 -13.08
N GLY A 10 -8.28 -16.49 -14.06
CA GLY A 10 -8.79 -15.15 -14.36
C GLY A 10 -9.54 -14.50 -13.19
N ARG A 11 -10.37 -15.27 -12.48
CA ARG A 11 -11.07 -14.79 -11.26
C ARG A 11 -10.09 -14.47 -10.14
N ALA A 12 -9.04 -15.26 -9.95
CA ALA A 12 -8.03 -15.03 -8.94
C ALA A 12 -7.23 -13.75 -9.22
N THR A 13 -6.79 -13.56 -10.47
CA THR A 13 -6.13 -12.32 -10.90
C THR A 13 -7.03 -11.12 -10.68
N TRP A 14 -8.31 -11.21 -11.06
CA TRP A 14 -9.25 -10.10 -10.85
C TRP A 14 -9.51 -9.80 -9.37
N ALA A 15 -9.69 -10.83 -8.54
CA ALA A 15 -9.90 -10.65 -7.11
C ALA A 15 -8.69 -9.97 -6.45
N GLY A 16 -7.46 -10.37 -6.83
CA GLY A 16 -6.24 -9.73 -6.36
C GLY A 16 -6.13 -8.27 -6.80
N LEU A 17 -6.35 -7.98 -8.09
CA LEU A 17 -6.31 -6.61 -8.63
C LEU A 17 -7.33 -5.69 -7.99
N LEU A 18 -8.57 -6.16 -7.79
CA LEU A 18 -9.62 -5.39 -7.14
C LEU A 18 -9.25 -5.05 -5.69
N THR A 19 -8.72 -6.01 -4.93
CA THR A 19 -8.22 -5.78 -3.58
C THR A 19 -7.01 -4.84 -3.54
N TRP A 20 -6.16 -4.87 -4.56
CA TRP A 20 -5.03 -3.95 -4.67
C TRP A 20 -5.46 -2.49 -4.91
N ILE A 21 -6.51 -2.27 -5.70
CA ILE A 21 -7.08 -0.94 -5.93
C ILE A 21 -7.88 -0.47 -4.71
N VAL A 22 -8.81 -1.29 -4.22
CA VAL A 22 -9.64 -0.96 -3.06
C VAL A 22 -9.52 -2.09 -2.05
N PRO A 23 -8.95 -1.85 -0.85
CA PRO A 23 -8.80 -2.87 0.16
C PRO A 23 -10.13 -3.59 0.45
N GLY A 24 -10.13 -4.91 0.37
CA GLY A 24 -11.32 -5.76 0.60
C GLY A 24 -12.30 -5.88 -0.57
N LEU A 25 -12.10 -5.19 -1.70
CA LEU A 25 -13.04 -5.24 -2.83
C LEU A 25 -13.07 -6.62 -3.53
N GLY A 26 -11.92 -7.31 -3.63
CA GLY A 26 -11.90 -8.67 -4.16
C GLY A 26 -12.74 -9.63 -3.34
N HIS A 27 -12.74 -9.49 -2.01
CA HIS A 27 -13.59 -10.29 -1.11
C HIS A 27 -15.07 -9.96 -1.25
N TYR A 28 -15.40 -8.70 -1.51
CA TYR A 28 -16.78 -8.30 -1.78
C TYR A 28 -17.33 -8.99 -3.04
N VAL A 29 -16.53 -9.00 -4.12
CA VAL A 29 -16.90 -9.66 -5.40
C VAL A 29 -16.99 -11.18 -5.25
N LEU A 30 -16.21 -11.79 -4.36
CA LEU A 30 -16.30 -13.22 -4.05
C LEU A 30 -17.48 -13.57 -3.11
N GLY A 31 -18.22 -12.58 -2.61
CA GLY A 31 -19.38 -12.76 -1.74
C GLY A 31 -19.09 -12.69 -0.23
N HIS A 32 -17.83 -12.52 0.18
CA HIS A 32 -17.41 -12.45 1.58
C HIS A 32 -17.52 -11.04 2.15
N ARG A 33 -18.75 -10.52 2.26
CA ARG A 33 -19.03 -9.12 2.66
C ARG A 33 -18.47 -8.73 4.04
N GLY A 34 -18.57 -9.62 5.03
CA GLY A 34 -18.05 -9.33 6.38
C GLY A 34 -16.53 -9.16 6.38
N LEU A 35 -15.83 -10.04 5.68
CA LEU A 35 -14.38 -10.01 5.56
C LEU A 35 -13.89 -8.81 4.73
N ALA A 36 -14.63 -8.46 3.67
CA ALA A 36 -14.39 -7.24 2.88
C ALA A 36 -14.41 -5.98 3.74
N ILE A 37 -15.43 -5.83 4.61
CA ILE A 37 -15.55 -4.68 5.52
C ILE A 37 -14.39 -4.66 6.52
N VAL A 38 -14.04 -5.80 7.12
CA VAL A 38 -12.93 -5.89 8.07
C VAL A 38 -11.62 -5.45 7.42
N PHE A 39 -11.28 -5.96 6.23
CA PHE A 39 -10.07 -5.54 5.52
C PHE A 39 -10.12 -4.07 5.11
N PHE A 40 -11.26 -3.61 4.61
CA PHE A 40 -11.41 -2.20 4.24
C PHE A 40 -11.13 -1.28 5.42
N VAL A 41 -11.73 -1.54 6.59
CA VAL A 41 -11.55 -0.72 7.79
C VAL A 41 -10.14 -0.87 8.38
N ALA A 42 -9.64 -2.10 8.52
CA ALA A 42 -8.35 -2.38 9.13
C ALA A 42 -7.17 -1.84 8.31
N ILE A 43 -7.31 -1.71 6.99
CA ILE A 43 -6.27 -1.18 6.10
C ILE A 43 -6.44 0.34 5.96
N SER A 44 -7.67 0.83 5.74
CA SER A 44 -7.91 2.24 5.48
C SER A 44 -7.70 3.10 6.72
N LEU A 45 -8.10 2.67 7.92
CA LEU A 45 -7.93 3.49 9.13
C LEU A 45 -6.45 3.80 9.43
N PRO A 46 -5.54 2.81 9.52
CA PRO A 46 -4.12 3.08 9.70
C PRO A 46 -3.52 3.90 8.56
N TYR A 47 -4.01 3.72 7.33
CA TYR A 47 -3.57 4.50 6.18
C TYR A 47 -3.90 5.99 6.36
N TRP A 48 -5.17 6.31 6.65
CA TRP A 48 -5.62 7.68 6.84
C TRP A 48 -4.99 8.33 8.08
N ILE A 49 -4.79 7.57 9.15
CA ILE A 49 -4.07 8.03 10.34
C ILE A 49 -2.62 8.37 9.99
N GLY A 50 -1.93 7.48 9.26
CA GLY A 50 -0.58 7.73 8.77
C GLY A 50 -0.51 9.00 7.92
N MET A 51 -1.42 9.15 6.95
CA MET A 51 -1.50 10.36 6.13
C MET A 51 -1.80 11.63 6.94
N ALA A 52 -2.67 11.55 7.93
CA ALA A 52 -3.01 12.69 8.79
C ALA A 52 -1.83 13.14 9.65
N LEU A 53 -1.01 12.19 10.12
CA LEU A 53 0.18 12.46 10.93
C LEU A 53 1.36 12.97 10.10
N GLY A 54 1.55 12.47 8.88
CA GLY A 54 2.70 12.79 8.02
C GLY A 54 2.47 13.89 6.99
N GLY A 55 1.21 14.19 6.66
CA GLY A 55 0.87 15.04 5.51
C GLY A 55 1.15 14.37 4.17
N VAL A 56 0.52 14.84 3.09
CA VAL A 56 0.59 14.19 1.75
C VAL A 56 2.02 14.15 1.18
N LEU A 57 2.84 15.15 1.49
CA LEU A 57 4.19 15.28 0.92
C LEU A 57 5.23 14.39 1.61
N ASP A 58 5.17 14.23 2.93
CA ASP A 58 6.14 13.41 3.67
C ASP A 58 5.71 11.93 3.76
N SER A 59 4.41 11.65 3.70
CA SER A 59 3.84 10.30 3.68
C SER A 59 4.34 9.43 2.52
N ALA A 60 4.75 10.05 1.41
CA ALA A 60 5.23 9.38 0.20
C ALA A 60 6.71 9.69 -0.11
N SER A 61 7.49 10.12 0.88
CA SER A 61 8.92 10.35 0.69
C SER A 61 9.64 9.05 0.32
N LEU A 62 9.97 8.90 -0.95
CA LEU A 62 10.82 7.83 -1.48
C LEU A 62 12.27 7.93 -0.97
N ARG A 63 12.65 9.08 -0.42
CA ARG A 63 14.04 9.45 -0.12
C ARG A 63 14.43 9.17 1.33
N THR A 64 13.49 9.24 2.27
CA THR A 64 13.79 8.98 3.70
C THR A 64 13.95 7.49 3.98
N ASN A 65 12.99 6.66 3.54
CA ASN A 65 13.04 5.20 3.69
C ASN A 65 12.40 4.50 2.48
N PRO A 66 13.17 4.19 1.42
CA PRO A 66 12.62 3.59 0.21
C PRO A 66 11.93 2.25 0.48
N TRP A 67 12.40 1.49 1.47
CA TRP A 67 11.81 0.20 1.86
C TRP A 67 10.43 0.32 2.49
N LEU A 68 10.21 1.32 3.35
CA LEU A 68 8.88 1.57 3.93
C LEU A 68 7.90 2.10 2.87
N THR A 69 8.40 2.94 1.96
CA THR A 69 7.59 3.43 0.84
C THR A 69 7.23 2.29 -0.13
N ALA A 70 8.15 1.36 -0.40
CA ALA A 70 7.88 0.15 -1.18
C ALA A 70 6.81 -0.73 -0.50
N ALA A 71 6.88 -0.89 0.82
CA ALA A 71 5.85 -1.61 1.58
C ALA A 71 4.46 -0.94 1.47
N ALA A 72 4.41 0.40 1.50
CA ALA A 72 3.17 1.17 1.33
C ALA A 72 2.52 1.00 -0.06
N MET A 73 3.28 0.64 -1.11
CA MET A 73 2.73 0.35 -2.45
C MET A 73 1.81 -0.88 -2.50
N GLY A 74 1.83 -1.71 -1.45
CA GLY A 74 0.86 -2.78 -1.28
C GLY A 74 -0.59 -2.28 -1.29
N ALA A 75 -0.83 -1.05 -0.82
CA ALA A 75 -2.10 -0.34 -0.95
C ALA A 75 -2.10 0.57 -2.19
N GLY A 76 -1.98 -0.04 -3.38
CA GLY A 76 -1.72 0.67 -4.63
C GLY A 76 -2.73 1.77 -4.94
N GLY A 77 -4.02 1.52 -4.72
CA GLY A 77 -5.05 2.54 -4.98
C GLY A 77 -4.93 3.79 -4.13
N TYR A 78 -4.34 3.70 -2.93
CA TYR A 78 -4.10 4.87 -2.09
C TYR A 78 -2.71 5.48 -2.30
N THR A 79 -1.67 4.65 -2.35
CA THR A 79 -0.29 5.12 -2.39
C THR A 79 0.11 5.69 -3.74
N THR A 80 -0.38 5.13 -4.85
CA THR A 80 -0.07 5.65 -6.20
C THR A 80 -0.52 7.10 -6.41
N PRO A 81 -1.77 7.50 -6.14
CA PRO A 81 -2.17 8.90 -6.27
C PRO A 81 -1.41 9.81 -5.30
N CYS A 82 -1.09 9.35 -4.09
CA CYS A 82 -0.27 10.12 -3.15
C CYS A 82 1.14 10.41 -3.70
N ILE A 83 1.80 9.43 -4.32
CA ILE A 83 3.11 9.63 -4.97
C ILE A 83 3.00 10.61 -6.15
N LEU A 84 1.96 10.49 -6.97
CA LEU A 84 1.74 11.39 -8.11
C LEU A 84 1.48 12.83 -7.66
N ILE A 85 0.65 13.02 -6.62
CA ILE A 85 0.36 14.34 -6.06
C ILE A 85 1.61 14.92 -5.39
N SER A 86 2.32 14.12 -4.60
CA SER A 86 3.57 14.53 -3.94
C SER A 86 4.62 15.00 -4.95
N SER A 87 4.86 14.21 -6.02
CA SER A 87 5.80 14.60 -7.08
C SER A 87 5.35 15.83 -7.87
N ALA A 88 4.04 16.01 -8.09
CA ALA A 88 3.50 17.19 -8.75
C ALA A 88 3.66 18.47 -7.89
N ILE A 89 3.49 18.37 -6.56
CA ILE A 89 3.70 19.48 -5.64
C ILE A 89 5.19 19.81 -5.56
N ASP A 90 6.08 18.83 -5.38
CA ASP A 90 7.53 19.07 -5.37
C ASP A 90 8.02 19.76 -6.65
N ALA A 91 7.50 19.38 -7.82
CA ALA A 91 7.81 20.04 -9.08
C ALA A 91 7.29 21.49 -9.18
N ARG A 92 6.23 21.84 -8.44
CA ARG A 92 5.73 23.23 -8.32
C ARG A 92 6.62 24.01 -7.35
N LEU A 93 6.92 23.44 -6.19
CA LEU A 93 7.76 24.07 -5.16
C LEU A 93 9.20 24.32 -5.66
N LEU A 94 9.76 23.41 -6.47
CA LEU A 94 11.07 23.62 -7.10
C LEU A 94 11.04 24.83 -8.04
N ARG A 95 9.98 24.97 -8.84
CA ARG A 95 9.79 26.12 -9.74
C ARG A 95 9.61 27.43 -8.97
N GLU A 96 8.83 27.41 -7.89
CA GLU A 96 8.65 28.57 -7.00
C GLU A 96 9.96 28.98 -6.31
N ALA A 97 10.79 28.02 -5.93
CA ALA A 97 12.12 28.28 -5.38
C ALA A 97 13.15 28.74 -6.44
N GLY A 98 12.78 28.77 -7.73
CA GLY A 98 13.67 29.11 -8.84
C GLY A 98 14.74 28.04 -9.13
N LEU A 99 14.46 26.77 -8.77
CA LEU A 99 15.39 25.65 -8.89
C LEU A 99 14.95 24.68 -9.98
N ASN A 100 15.89 24.25 -10.81
CA ASN A 100 15.65 23.23 -11.86
C ASN A 100 15.89 21.80 -11.37
N ARG A 101 16.53 21.64 -10.21
CA ARG A 101 16.82 20.35 -9.59
C ARG A 101 16.68 20.46 -8.08
N MET A 102 16.37 19.33 -7.46
CA MET A 102 16.31 19.24 -6.01
C MET A 102 17.70 19.49 -5.42
N PRO A 103 17.87 20.48 -4.53
CA PRO A 103 19.17 20.84 -3.99
C PRO A 103 19.62 19.81 -2.95
N ASP A 104 20.91 19.46 -2.97
CA ASP A 104 21.48 18.52 -2.00
C ASP A 104 21.74 19.24 -0.67
N SER A 105 20.99 18.84 0.37
CA SER A 105 21.09 19.40 1.71
C SER A 105 22.44 19.13 2.39
N MET A 106 23.18 18.09 1.97
CA MET A 106 24.47 17.72 2.54
C MET A 106 25.68 18.21 1.72
N SER A 107 25.44 18.98 0.65
CA SER A 107 26.53 19.47 -0.17
C SER A 107 27.44 20.44 0.59
N PRO A 108 28.78 20.34 0.42
CA PRO A 108 29.74 21.29 0.98
C PRO A 108 29.65 22.67 0.31
N ASN A 109 29.02 22.79 -0.87
CA ASN A 109 28.93 24.05 -1.62
C ASN A 109 27.99 25.07 -0.92
N PRO A 110 28.46 26.28 -0.58
CA PRO A 110 27.62 27.34 0.01
C PRO A 110 26.38 27.71 -0.83
N ALA A 111 26.50 27.75 -2.15
CA ALA A 111 25.39 28.09 -3.05
C ALA A 111 24.29 27.01 -3.02
N GLU A 112 24.66 25.74 -2.91
CA GLU A 112 23.69 24.64 -2.78
C GLU A 112 22.99 24.65 -1.42
N ARG A 113 23.71 24.97 -0.34
CA ARG A 113 23.10 25.14 0.99
C ARG A 113 22.05 26.26 1.01
N GLU A 114 22.30 27.36 0.30
CA GLU A 114 21.32 28.44 0.18
C GLU A 114 20.08 28.00 -0.64
N ALA A 115 20.30 27.31 -1.76
CA ALA A 115 19.22 26.72 -2.55
C ALA A 115 18.37 25.74 -1.72
N SER A 116 19.01 24.87 -0.91
CA SER A 116 18.31 23.98 0.03
C SER A 116 17.49 24.75 1.05
N ARG A 117 18.03 25.84 1.63
CA ARG A 117 17.28 26.67 2.59
C ARG A 117 16.06 27.33 1.95
N ARG A 118 16.19 27.87 0.74
CA ARG A 118 15.08 28.46 -0.01
C ARG A 118 14.00 27.42 -0.30
N PHE A 119 14.40 26.25 -0.79
CA PHE A 119 13.48 25.15 -1.05
C PHE A 119 12.76 24.67 0.22
N LEU A 120 13.49 24.48 1.32
CA LEU A 120 12.91 24.09 2.61
C LEU A 120 11.95 25.16 3.16
N ALA A 121 12.23 26.45 2.95
CA ALA A 121 11.33 27.51 3.39
C ALA A 121 9.97 27.46 2.67
N VAL A 122 9.95 27.17 1.37
CA VAL A 122 8.70 26.99 0.61
C VAL A 122 8.03 25.65 0.97
N ARG A 123 8.81 24.58 1.14
CA ARG A 123 8.30 23.23 1.47
C ARG A 123 7.81 23.10 2.91
N ALA A 124 8.30 23.91 3.85
CA ALA A 124 7.95 23.86 5.27
C ALA A 124 6.43 24.02 5.52
N GLN A 125 5.71 24.70 4.64
CA GLN A 125 4.24 24.84 4.72
C GLN A 125 3.49 23.52 4.49
N TYR A 126 4.17 22.52 3.95
CA TYR A 126 3.59 21.23 3.59
C TYR A 126 4.27 20.03 4.28
N MET A 127 5.20 20.29 5.21
CA MET A 127 5.88 19.27 6.00
C MET A 127 5.24 19.12 7.36
N ALA A 128 5.07 17.87 7.80
CA ALA A 128 4.90 17.58 9.22
C ALA A 128 6.29 17.57 9.86
N PHE A 129 6.52 18.42 10.87
CA PHE A 129 7.80 18.42 11.57
C PHE A 129 8.05 17.08 12.28
N HIS A 130 9.32 16.66 12.26
CA HIS A 130 9.83 15.49 12.98
C HIS A 130 9.40 15.55 14.46
N PRO A 131 8.87 14.47 15.07
CA PRO A 131 8.89 13.05 14.67
C PRO A 131 7.66 12.52 13.89
N GLY A 132 6.71 13.38 13.51
CA GLY A 132 5.44 12.94 12.91
C GLY A 132 5.59 12.16 11.60
N ALA A 133 6.56 12.55 10.76
CA ALA A 133 6.81 11.94 9.45
C ALA A 133 7.26 10.47 9.53
N ASP A 134 8.10 10.10 10.51
CA ASP A 134 8.60 8.73 10.65
C ASP A 134 7.50 7.78 11.09
N VAL A 135 6.71 8.22 12.07
CA VAL A 135 5.57 7.45 12.57
C VAL A 135 4.55 7.26 11.45
N ALA A 136 4.23 8.33 10.71
CA ALA A 136 3.34 8.26 9.56
C ALA A 136 3.77 7.21 8.52
N GLN A 137 5.07 7.17 8.20
CA GLN A 137 5.60 6.22 7.22
C GLN A 137 5.45 4.77 7.68
N ILE A 138 5.59 4.49 8.98
CA ILE A 138 5.36 3.16 9.56
C ILE A 138 3.88 2.75 9.42
N TYR A 139 2.95 3.65 9.72
CA TYR A 139 1.50 3.37 9.57
C TYR A 139 1.12 3.06 8.11
N LEU A 140 1.68 3.81 7.16
CA LEU A 140 1.44 3.61 5.73
C LEU A 140 2.06 2.29 5.23
N ALA A 141 3.29 1.99 5.64
CA ALA A 141 3.96 0.73 5.33
C ALA A 141 3.19 -0.48 5.89
N ALA A 142 2.76 -0.40 7.15
CA ALA A 142 1.96 -1.44 7.79
C ALA A 142 0.64 -1.65 7.05
N SER A 143 -0.07 -0.58 6.67
CA SER A 143 -1.28 -0.64 5.86
C SER A 143 -1.04 -1.32 4.51
N GLY A 144 0.04 -0.96 3.81
CA GLY A 144 0.41 -1.58 2.54
C GLY A 144 0.70 -3.08 2.67
N LEU A 145 1.45 -3.50 3.70
CA LEU A 145 1.69 -4.92 3.98
C LEU A 145 0.41 -5.67 4.33
N MET A 146 -0.49 -5.07 5.12
CA MET A 146 -1.79 -5.66 5.39
C MET A 146 -2.62 -5.83 4.11
N ASN A 147 -2.53 -4.90 3.16
CA ASN A 147 -3.20 -5.05 1.87
C ASN A 147 -2.60 -6.16 1.02
N VAL A 148 -1.29 -6.39 1.08
CA VAL A 148 -0.66 -7.56 0.43
C VAL A 148 -1.23 -8.86 1.01
N LEU A 149 -1.39 -8.96 2.33
CA LEU A 149 -2.01 -10.13 2.95
C LEU A 149 -3.47 -10.32 2.49
N ALA A 150 -4.24 -9.23 2.39
CA ALA A 150 -5.61 -9.28 1.89
C ALA A 150 -5.68 -9.73 0.42
N ILE A 151 -4.74 -9.28 -0.43
CA ILE A 151 -4.64 -9.71 -1.84
C ILE A 151 -4.37 -11.23 -1.91
N LEU A 152 -3.42 -11.73 -1.13
CA LEU A 152 -3.09 -13.16 -1.09
C LEU A 152 -4.27 -14.00 -0.59
N ASP A 153 -4.99 -13.55 0.45
CA ASP A 153 -6.21 -14.22 0.93
C ASP A 153 -7.32 -14.21 -0.13
N ALA A 154 -7.52 -13.09 -0.86
CA ALA A 154 -8.50 -13.01 -1.94
C ALA A 154 -8.18 -13.99 -3.09
N ILE A 155 -6.91 -14.06 -3.49
CA ILE A 155 -6.42 -15.00 -4.52
C ILE A 155 -6.64 -16.45 -4.05
N ALA A 156 -6.22 -16.78 -2.83
CA ALA A 156 -6.38 -18.11 -2.27
C ALA A 156 -7.86 -18.54 -2.26
N ARG A 157 -8.76 -17.66 -1.84
CA ARG A 157 -10.21 -17.91 -1.85
C ARG A 157 -10.78 -18.05 -3.25
N ALA A 158 -10.33 -17.26 -4.22
CA ALA A 158 -10.77 -17.40 -5.60
C ALA A 158 -10.36 -18.77 -6.17
N LEU A 159 -9.16 -19.27 -5.84
CA LEU A 159 -8.66 -20.58 -6.26
C LEU A 159 -9.34 -21.76 -5.54
N THR A 160 -9.86 -21.56 -4.31
CA THR A 160 -10.58 -22.60 -3.55
C THR A 160 -12.10 -22.57 -3.72
N GLY A 161 -12.64 -21.71 -4.60
CA GLY A 161 -14.09 -21.59 -4.79
C GLY A 161 -14.82 -20.88 -3.65
N GLY A 162 -14.14 -19.99 -2.92
CA GLY A 162 -14.71 -19.18 -1.84
C GLY A 162 -14.70 -19.86 -0.46
N LEU A 163 -14.07 -21.04 -0.36
CA LEU A 163 -14.00 -21.81 0.87
C LEU A 163 -12.79 -21.37 1.73
N PRO A 164 -12.92 -21.38 3.07
CA PRO A 164 -11.76 -21.25 3.95
C PRO A 164 -10.73 -22.35 3.64
N THR A 165 -9.45 -21.99 3.61
CA THR A 165 -8.32 -22.91 3.33
C THR A 165 -8.35 -24.16 4.21
N PHE A 166 -8.80 -24.04 5.46
CA PHE A 166 -8.92 -25.15 6.41
C PHE A 166 -9.93 -26.25 5.99
N ARG A 167 -10.90 -25.96 5.11
CA ARG A 167 -11.90 -26.97 4.70
C ARG A 167 -11.30 -28.12 3.90
N ARG A 168 -10.22 -27.88 3.13
CA ARG A 168 -9.53 -28.97 2.40
C ARG A 168 -8.86 -29.96 3.36
N GLU A 169 -8.27 -29.46 4.44
CA GLU A 169 -7.59 -30.30 5.43
C GLU A 169 -8.59 -31.15 6.23
N LEU A 170 -9.79 -30.61 6.51
CA LEU A 170 -10.87 -31.39 7.12
C LEU A 170 -11.33 -32.55 6.22
N HIS A 171 -11.57 -32.31 4.94
CA HIS A 171 -11.99 -33.40 4.04
C HIS A 171 -10.87 -34.41 3.77
N ALA A 172 -9.60 -33.96 3.72
CA ALA A 172 -8.46 -34.86 3.60
C ALA A 172 -8.35 -35.77 4.83
N SER A 173 -8.54 -35.24 6.05
CA SER A 173 -8.52 -36.03 7.29
C SER A 173 -9.73 -36.97 7.43
N GLU A 174 -10.93 -36.56 7.02
CA GLU A 174 -12.10 -37.47 6.92
C GLU A 174 -11.84 -38.63 5.95
N SER A 175 -11.24 -38.35 4.79
CA SER A 175 -10.95 -39.38 3.78
C SER A 175 -9.89 -40.39 4.23
N LEU A 176 -8.93 -39.96 5.06
CA LEU A 176 -7.90 -40.82 5.64
C LEU A 176 -8.43 -41.65 6.82
N GLY A 177 -9.33 -41.08 7.64
CA GLY A 177 -9.97 -41.79 8.76
C GLY A 177 -11.01 -42.82 8.32
N GLY A 178 -11.71 -42.57 7.22
CA GLY A 178 -12.71 -43.51 6.67
C GLY A 178 -12.12 -44.72 5.93
N ALA A 179 -10.85 -44.66 5.51
CA ALA A 179 -10.17 -45.77 4.85
C ALA A 179 -9.59 -46.81 5.83
N THR A 180 -9.64 -46.54 7.14
CA THR A 180 -9.11 -47.38 8.21
C THR A 180 -10.18 -48.06 9.07
N SER A 181 -11.44 -48.13 8.60
CA SER A 181 -12.54 -48.84 9.28
C SER A 181 -13.19 -49.87 8.39
#